data_AF-A0A7D9ID52-F1
#
_entry.id   AF-A0A7D9ID52-F1
#
_cell.length_a   1.000
_cell.length_b   1.000
_cell.length_c   1.000
_cell.angle_alpha   90.00
_cell.angle_beta   90.00
_cell.angle_gamma   90.00
#
_symmetry.space_group_name_H-M   'P 1'
#
loop_
_entity.id
_entity.type
_entity.pdbx_description
1 polymer ?
#
loop_
_entity_poly.entity_id
_entity_poly.type
_entity_poly.pdbx_seq_one_letter_code
_entity_poly.pdbx_strand_id
1 'polypeptide(L)' 'MPRANCSIFGCGTNRRHTGVGIFRIPSGNDERSKAIRDEWIRIITKYCVVDANFRKQIESGNVYVCERHFKKEEIEC' A
#
# COMPACT_ATOMS: atom_id res chain seq x y z
N MET A 1 -1.50 1.56 -18.59
CA MET A 1 -1.32 0.93 -17.27
C MET A 1 -2.42 1.42 -16.34
N PRO A 2 -3.18 0.55 -15.64
CA PRO A 2 -4.36 0.97 -14.90
C PRO A 2 -3.97 1.93 -13.77
N ARG A 3 -4.74 3.01 -13.65
CA ARG A 3 -4.53 4.10 -12.69
C ARG A 3 -4.95 3.60 -11.31
N ALA A 4 -3.99 3.23 -10.46
CA ALA A 4 -4.31 2.77 -9.11
C ALA A 4 -4.48 3.94 -8.14
N ASN A 5 -5.53 3.89 -7.34
CA ASN A 5 -5.76 4.79 -6.21
C ASN A 5 -5.09 4.22 -4.95
N CYS A 6 -4.95 5.03 -3.91
CA CYS A 6 -4.52 4.49 -2.62
C CYS A 6 -5.56 3.49 -2.08
N SER A 7 -5.06 2.34 -1.65
CA SER A 7 -5.80 1.22 -1.09
C SER A 7 -6.29 1.45 0.34
N ILE A 8 -5.74 2.45 1.04
CA ILE A 8 -6.07 2.72 2.44
C ILE A 8 -7.46 3.34 2.54
N PHE A 9 -8.26 2.79 3.45
CA PHE A 9 -9.61 3.25 3.71
C PHE A 9 -9.63 4.75 4.07
N GLY A 10 -10.53 5.49 3.42
CA GLY A 10 -10.67 6.94 3.63
C GLY A 10 -9.59 7.80 2.96
N CYS A 11 -8.59 7.21 2.29
CA CYS A 11 -7.59 7.98 1.56
C CYS A 11 -8.11 8.41 0.18
N GLY A 12 -8.33 9.72 0.01
CA GLY A 12 -8.71 10.31 -1.28
C GLY A 12 -7.56 10.43 -2.29
N THR A 13 -6.34 10.04 -1.91
CA THR A 13 -5.17 10.18 -2.78
C THR A 13 -5.29 9.26 -4.00
N ASN A 14 -5.22 9.90 -5.16
CA ASN A 14 -5.20 9.24 -6.45
C ASN A 14 -4.03 9.80 -7.29
N ARG A 15 -3.69 9.14 -8.40
CA ARG A 15 -2.59 9.58 -9.28
C ARG A 15 -2.75 10.98 -9.92
N ARG A 16 -3.91 11.66 -9.79
CA ARG A 16 -4.07 13.06 -10.23
C ARG A 16 -3.51 14.05 -9.21
N HIS A 17 -3.25 13.61 -7.97
CA HIS A 17 -2.59 14.45 -6.98
C HIS A 17 -1.11 14.59 -7.36
N THR A 18 -0.70 15.79 -7.74
CA THR A 18 0.69 16.12 -8.02
C THR A 18 1.49 16.19 -6.73
N GLY A 19 2.73 15.71 -6.74
CA GLY A 19 3.63 15.74 -5.59
C GLY A 19 3.30 14.69 -4.51
N VAL A 20 2.60 13.61 -4.86
CA VAL A 20 2.37 12.47 -3.97
C VAL A 20 2.72 11.16 -4.68
N GLY A 21 3.74 10.46 -4.19
CA GLY A 21 4.10 9.12 -4.65
C GLY A 21 3.05 8.07 -4.24
N ILE A 22 2.72 7.17 -5.16
CA ILE A 22 1.92 5.96 -4.88
C ILE A 22 2.78 4.75 -5.21
N PHE A 23 3.09 3.95 -4.18
CA PHE A 23 3.92 2.77 -4.26
C PHE A 23 3.06 1.51 -4.33
N ARG A 24 3.53 0.49 -5.05
CA ARG A 24 2.90 -0.83 -5.10
C ARG A 24 3.63 -1.75 -4.15
N ILE A 25 2.90 -2.45 -3.28
CA ILE A 25 3.49 -3.51 -2.45
C ILE A 25 3.87 -4.70 -3.34
N PRO A 26 5.07 -5.30 -3.16
CA PRO A 26 5.48 -6.46 -3.93
C PRO A 26 4.45 -7.60 -3.88
N SER A 27 4.05 -8.06 -5.07
CA SER A 27 3.06 -9.13 -5.25
C SER A 27 3.68 -10.47 -5.69
N GLY A 28 5.01 -10.60 -5.63
CA GLY A 28 5.72 -11.82 -6.05
C GLY A 28 5.34 -13.02 -5.19
N ASN A 29 5.38 -14.22 -5.78
CA ASN A 29 5.07 -15.48 -5.10
C ASN A 29 6.29 -16.10 -4.40
N ASP A 30 7.46 -15.49 -4.57
CA ASP A 30 8.73 -15.87 -3.96
C ASP A 30 8.69 -15.59 -2.46
N GLU A 31 9.42 -16.39 -1.68
CA GLU A 31 9.43 -16.32 -0.22
C GLU A 31 9.87 -14.94 0.31
N ARG A 32 10.86 -14.33 -0.35
CA ARG A 32 11.30 -12.96 -0.06
C ARG A 32 10.19 -11.93 -0.31
N SER A 33 9.46 -12.07 -1.42
CA SER A 33 8.35 -11.17 -1.77
C SER A 33 7.18 -11.32 -0.79
N LYS A 34 6.93 -12.53 -0.28
CA LYS A 34 5.92 -12.78 0.77
C LYS A 34 6.32 -12.17 2.10
N ALA A 35 7.55 -12.40 2.57
CA ALA A 35 8.04 -11.82 3.81
C ALA A 35 7.98 -10.29 3.79
N ILE A 36 8.41 -9.67 2.69
CA ILE A 36 8.30 -8.22 2.50
C ILE A 36 6.83 -7.80 2.53
N ARG A 37 5.95 -8.47 1.78
CA ARG A 37 4.51 -8.14 1.74
C ARG A 37 3.88 -8.20 3.13
N ASP A 38 4.15 -9.25 3.90
CA ASP A 38 3.60 -9.42 5.24
C ASP A 38 4.09 -8.33 6.20
N GLU A 39 5.36 -7.93 6.10
CA GLU A 39 5.91 -6.83 6.89
C GLU A 39 5.26 -5.48 6.53
N TRP A 40 5.13 -5.17 5.24
CA TRP A 40 4.43 -3.96 4.80
C TRP A 40 2.95 -3.95 5.22
N ILE A 41 2.24 -5.07 5.04
CA ILE A 41 0.85 -5.19 5.49
C ILE A 41 0.77 -4.98 7.00
N ARG A 42 1.67 -5.57 7.78
CA ARG A 42 1.71 -5.38 9.24
C ARG A 42 1.91 -3.91 9.63
N ILE A 43 2.78 -3.19 8.94
CA ILE A 43 3.00 -1.74 9.18
C ILE A 43 1.74 -0.94 8.84
N ILE A 44 1.14 -1.18 7.67
CA ILE A 44 -0.04 -0.43 7.21
C ILE A 44 -1.25 -0.69 8.12
N THR A 45 -1.50 -1.95 8.45
CA THR A 45 -2.64 -2.37 9.29
C THR A 45 -2.50 -1.94 10.75
N LYS A 46 -1.29 -1.62 11.22
CA LYS A 46 -1.08 -1.07 12.57
C LYS A 46 -1.72 0.32 12.74
N TYR A 47 -1.76 1.12 11.67
CA TYR A 47 -2.22 2.50 11.73
C TYR A 47 -3.47 2.77 10.88
N CYS A 48 -3.89 1.81 10.05
CA CYS A 48 -5.01 1.97 9.11
C CYS A 48 -6.12 0.95 9.39
N VAL A 49 -7.36 1.37 9.16
CA VAL A 49 -8.54 0.49 9.23
C VAL A 49 -8.50 -0.52 8.09
N VAL A 50 -8.62 -1.80 8.43
CA VAL A 50 -8.73 -2.90 7.46
C VAL A 50 -10.20 -3.13 7.11
N ASP A 51 -10.67 -2.50 6.04
CA ASP A 51 -12.02 -2.73 5.53
C ASP A 51 -12.06 -3.93 4.56
N ALA A 52 -13.28 -4.34 4.18
CA ALA A 52 -13.48 -5.46 3.28
C ALA A 52 -12.85 -5.23 1.89
N ASN A 53 -12.78 -3.98 1.43
CA ASN A 53 -12.14 -3.65 0.16
C ASN A 53 -10.61 -3.78 0.25
N PHE A 54 -10.01 -3.25 1.32
CA PHE A 54 -8.57 -3.35 1.55
C PHE A 54 -8.13 -4.81 1.69
N ARG A 55 -8.91 -5.63 2.40
CA ARG A 55 -8.66 -7.08 2.50
C ARG A 55 -8.64 -7.77 1.14
N LYS A 56 -9.60 -7.47 0.24
CA LYS A 56 -9.60 -8.00 -1.14
C LYS A 56 -8.39 -7.54 -1.95
N GLN A 57 -7.91 -6.32 -1.73
CA GLN A 57 -6.73 -5.81 -2.42
C GLN A 57 -5.45 -6.50 -1.94
N ILE A 58 -5.37 -6.80 -0.64
CA ILE A 58 -4.30 -7.63 -0.05
C ILE A 58 -4.29 -9.03 -0.66
N GLU A 59 -5.45 -9.70 -0.68
CA GLU A 59 -5.60 -11.05 -1.22
C GLU A 59 -5.27 -11.12 -2.72
N SER A 60 -5.64 -10.09 -3.48
CA SER A 60 -5.30 -9.99 -4.92
C SER A 60 -3.86 -9.52 -5.19
N GLY A 61 -3.11 -9.11 -4.17
CA GLY A 61 -1.75 -8.58 -4.33
C GLY A 61 -1.69 -7.24 -5.10
N ASN A 62 -2.81 -6.53 -5.21
CA ASN A 62 -2.92 -5.24 -5.89
C ASN A 62 -3.06 -4.09 -4.89
N VAL A 63 -2.13 -4.05 -3.93
CA VAL A 63 -2.11 -3.02 -2.89
C VAL A 63 -1.22 -1.86 -3.33
N TYR A 64 -1.80 -0.66 -3.32
CA TYR A 64 -1.14 0.59 -3.66
C TYR A 64 -1.27 1.58 -2.50
N VAL A 65 -0.17 2.12 -2.02
CA VAL A 65 -0.17 2.99 -0.84
C VAL A 65 0.51 4.31 -1.19
N CYS A 66 -0.11 5.43 -0.83
CA CYS A 66 0.53 6.72 -1.02
C CYS A 66 1.50 7.05 0.12
N GLU A 67 2.53 7.83 -0.20
CA GLU A 67 3.59 8.22 0.74
C GLU A 67 3.07 8.87 2.04
N ARG A 68 1.88 9.49 1.99
CA ARG A 68 1.25 10.16 3.15
C ARG A 68 0.98 9.23 4.35
N HIS A 69 0.96 7.91 4.12
CA HIS A 69 0.73 6.92 5.17
C HIS A 69 2.00 6.37 5.79
N PHE A 70 3.15 6.75 5.26
CA PHE A 70 4.45 6.42 5.85
C PHE A 70 5.01 7.69 6.48
N LYS A 71 5.69 7.54 7.62
CA LYS A 71 6.50 8.64 8.13
C LYS A 71 7.68 8.85 7.18
N LYS A 72 8.18 10.08 7.05
CA LYS A 72 9.34 10.37 6.18
C LYS A 72 10.54 9.46 6.50
N GLU A 73 10.72 9.14 7.77
CA GLU A 73 11.74 8.22 8.30
C GLU A 73 11.58 6.76 7.82
N GLU A 74 10.38 6.34 7.39
CA GLU A 74 10.10 5.00 6.88
C GLU A 74 10.21 4.91 5.35
N ILE A 75 10.32 6.05 4.65
CA ILE A 75 10.42 6.13 3.18
C ILE A 75 11.89 6.22 2.71
N GLU A 76 12.77 6.83 3.52
CA GLU A 76 14.19 7.03 3.17
C GLU A 76 15.07 5.90 3.73
N CYS A 77 15.24 4.82 2.96
CA CYS A 77 16.30 3.82 3.14
C CYS A 77 17.14 3.71 1.85
#